data_AF-A0A076Q3X8-F1
#
_entry.id   AF-A0A076Q3X8-F1
#
_cell.length_a   1.000
_cell.length_b   1.000
_cell.length_c   1.000
_cell.angle_alpha   90.00
_cell.angle_beta   90.00
_cell.angle_gamma   90.00
#
_symmetry.space_group_name_H-M   'P 1'
#
loop_
_entity.id
_entity.type
_entity.pdbx_description
1 polymer ?
#
loop_
_entity_poly.entity_id
_entity_poly.type
_entity_poly.pdbx_seq_one_letter_code
_entity_poly.pdbx_strand_id
1 'polypeptide(L)' 'GRNWEGFGADPYLQGVAAAETIKGIQEQGVMATIKVGIGNEQEHFRQSREWFLKDAISSNIDDRTLHELYLWPFADAI' A
#
# COMPACT_ATOMS: atom_id res chain seq x y z
N GLY A 1 7.42 -4.52 -8.48
CA GLY A 1 7.58 -5.99 -8.50
C GLY A 1 6.41 -6.72 -7.87
N ARG A 2 5.59 -6.01 -7.08
CA ARG A 2 4.44 -6.56 -6.35
C ARG A 2 3.11 -5.90 -6.70
N ASN A 3 3.05 -5.13 -7.80
CA ASN A 3 1.83 -4.43 -8.23
C ASN A 3 0.66 -5.40 -8.45
N TRP A 4 0.95 -6.66 -8.82
CA TRP A 4 -0.05 -7.72 -9.03
C TRP A 4 -0.73 -8.19 -7.72
N GLU A 5 -0.17 -7.91 -6.55
CA GLU A 5 -0.80 -8.20 -5.25
C GLU A 5 -1.90 -7.18 -4.90
N GLY A 6 -1.90 -6.00 -5.55
CA GLY A 6 -2.90 -4.95 -5.38
C GLY A 6 -3.95 -4.96 -6.49
N PHE A 7 -4.64 -3.82 -6.65
CA PHE A 7 -5.83 -3.72 -7.52
C PHE A 7 -5.66 -2.81 -8.74
N GLY A 8 -4.43 -2.40 -9.09
CA GLY A 8 -4.14 -1.52 -10.22
C GLY A 8 -3.28 -0.33 -9.82
N ALA A 9 -3.34 0.78 -10.57
CA ALA A 9 -2.61 2.03 -10.26
C ALA A 9 -3.53 3.22 -9.96
N ASP A 10 -4.83 3.08 -10.22
CA ASP A 10 -5.82 4.12 -9.96
C ASP A 10 -6.23 4.12 -8.47
N PRO A 11 -6.12 5.24 -7.75
CA PRO A 11 -6.38 5.29 -6.31
C PRO A 11 -7.84 5.02 -5.95
N TYR A 12 -8.78 5.46 -6.80
CA TYR A 12 -10.21 5.25 -6.57
C TYR A 12 -10.60 3.78 -6.69
N LEU A 13 -10.14 3.11 -7.77
CA LEU A 13 -10.34 1.69 -7.97
C LEU A 13 -9.72 0.86 -6.83
N GLN A 14 -8.50 1.21 -6.41
CA GLN A 14 -7.85 0.56 -5.29
C GLN A 14 -8.63 0.74 -3.98
N GLY A 15 -9.14 1.95 -3.69
CA GLY A 15 -9.93 2.23 -2.49
C GLY A 15 -11.20 1.40 -2.40
N VAL A 16 -12.00 1.36 -3.47
CA VAL A 16 -13.22 0.54 -3.53
C VAL A 16 -12.89 -0.95 -3.34
N ALA A 17 -11.88 -1.46 -4.05
CA ALA A 17 -11.51 -2.87 -3.97
C ALA A 17 -10.96 -3.27 -2.58
N ALA A 18 -10.16 -2.39 -1.95
CA ALA A 18 -9.66 -2.60 -0.61
C ALA A 18 -10.80 -2.63 0.43
N ALA A 19 -11.72 -1.67 0.38
CA ALA A 19 -12.85 -1.57 1.29
C ALA A 19 -13.74 -2.83 1.24
N GLU A 20 -14.13 -3.27 0.05
CA GLU A 20 -14.98 -4.45 -0.12
C GLU A 20 -14.26 -5.74 0.31
N THR A 21 -12.95 -5.84 0.03
CA THR A 21 -12.14 -6.99 0.48
C THR A 21 -12.03 -7.05 2.01
N ILE A 22 -11.79 -5.90 2.66
CA ILE A 22 -11.69 -5.79 4.12
C ILE A 22 -13.02 -6.15 4.77
N LYS A 23 -14.15 -5.60 4.27
CA LYS A 23 -15.48 -5.95 4.76
C LYS A 23 -15.73 -7.45 4.69
N GLY A 24 -15.48 -8.07 3.53
CA GLY A 24 -15.68 -9.51 3.34
C GLY A 24 -14.84 -10.37 4.29
N ILE A 25 -13.58 -10.00 4.53
CA ILE A 25 -12.72 -10.70 5.50
C ILE A 25 -13.27 -10.56 6.93
N GLN A 26 -13.64 -9.34 7.33
CA GLN A 26 -14.11 -9.04 8.69
C GLN A 26 -15.48 -9.62 8.99
N GLU A 27 -16.36 -9.76 8.00
CA GLU A 27 -17.65 -10.45 8.13
C GLU A 27 -17.48 -11.94 8.48
N GLN A 28 -16.35 -12.56 8.12
CA GLN A 28 -16.03 -13.94 8.52
C GLN A 28 -15.43 -14.04 9.93
N GLY A 29 -15.41 -12.94 10.70
CA GLY A 29 -14.83 -12.89 12.04
C GLY A 29 -13.30 -12.89 12.05
N VAL A 30 -12.67 -12.57 10.92
CA VAL A 30 -11.20 -12.53 10.76
C VAL A 30 -10.73 -11.07 10.67
N MET A 31 -9.66 -10.73 11.38
CA MET A 31 -9.08 -9.40 11.29
C MET A 31 -8.37 -9.20 9.94
N ALA A 32 -8.77 -8.19 9.18
CA ALA A 32 -8.08 -7.81 7.95
C ALA A 32 -6.83 -6.97 8.27
N THR A 33 -5.88 -6.93 7.33
CA THR A 33 -4.69 -6.07 7.44
C THR A 33 -4.44 -5.38 6.10
N ILE A 34 -4.66 -4.06 6.07
CA ILE A 34 -4.27 -3.24 4.92
C ILE A 34 -2.75 -3.06 4.89
N LYS A 35 -2.14 -3.23 3.71
CA LYS A 35 -0.68 -3.18 3.53
C LYS A 35 -0.28 -2.81 2.10
N VAL A 36 0.92 -2.29 1.87
CA VAL A 36 1.91 -1.83 2.86
C VAL A 36 1.73 -0.32 3.02
N GLY A 37 1.41 0.17 4.22
CA GLY A 37 1.37 1.61 4.49
C GLY A 37 2.77 2.13 4.85
N ILE A 38 3.46 2.96 4.06
CA ILE A 38 3.20 3.38 2.68
C ILE A 38 4.53 3.55 1.91
N GLY A 39 4.49 3.72 0.59
CA GLY A 39 5.67 4.08 -0.21
C GLY A 39 6.58 2.93 -0.59
N ASN A 40 6.09 1.68 -0.55
CA ASN A 40 6.84 0.49 -0.94
C ASN A 40 6.58 0.08 -2.41
N GLU A 41 6.86 1.01 -3.35
CA GLU A 41 6.51 0.84 -4.77
C GLU A 41 7.52 0.00 -5.57
N GLN A 42 8.70 -0.30 -5.00
CA GLN A 42 9.73 -1.09 -5.65
C GLN A 42 10.41 -2.10 -4.73
N GLU A 43 10.84 -3.23 -5.30
CA GLU A 43 11.54 -4.27 -4.52
C GLU A 43 13.02 -3.97 -4.31
N HIS A 44 13.65 -3.32 -5.29
CA HIS A 44 15.07 -3.00 -5.21
C HIS A 44 15.31 -2.06 -4.03
N PHE A 45 16.23 -2.46 -3.15
CA PHE A 45 16.65 -1.70 -1.97
C PHE A 45 15.57 -1.50 -0.88
N ARG A 46 14.44 -2.23 -0.91
CA ARG A 46 13.41 -2.12 0.14
C ARG A 46 13.90 -2.59 1.52
N GLN A 47 14.92 -3.45 1.56
CA GLN A 47 15.59 -3.86 2.79
C GLN A 47 17.08 -3.59 2.69
N SER A 48 17.65 -2.97 3.71
CA SER A 48 19.09 -2.70 3.80
C SER A 48 19.93 -3.98 3.72
N ARG A 49 19.49 -5.04 4.41
CA ARG A 49 20.19 -6.34 4.51
C ARG A 49 20.23 -7.13 3.21
N GLU A 50 19.24 -6.98 2.33
CA GLU A 50 19.21 -7.69 1.04
C GLU A 50 20.29 -7.19 0.07
N TRP A 51 20.81 -5.96 0.28
CA TRP A 51 21.69 -5.26 -0.66
C TRP A 51 22.96 -4.71 -0.04
N PHE A 52 23.30 -5.10 1.19
CA PHE A 52 24.44 -4.59 1.96
C PHE A 52 24.48 -3.06 2.06
N LEU A 53 23.31 -2.43 2.08
CA LEU A 53 23.15 -1.00 2.29
C LEU A 53 23.03 -0.70 3.78
N LYS A 54 23.35 0.55 4.18
CA LYS A 54 23.15 1.01 5.55
C LYS A 54 21.64 1.08 5.90
N ASP A 55 20.88 1.70 5.02
CA ASP A 55 19.46 2.00 5.19
C ASP A 55 18.66 1.46 3.98
N ALA A 56 17.35 1.26 4.16
CA ALA A 56 16.45 0.95 3.06
C ALA A 56 16.20 2.22 2.20
N ILE A 57 15.67 2.03 0.99
CA ILE A 57 15.29 3.15 0.13
C ILE A 57 14.27 4.08 0.81
N SER A 58 14.45 5.38 0.60
CA SER A 58 13.51 6.42 1.03
C SER A 58 12.61 6.82 -0.14
N SER A 59 11.30 6.67 0.04
CA SER A 59 10.29 7.20 -0.88
C SER A 59 9.94 8.62 -0.45
N ASN A 60 10.49 9.61 -1.15
CA ASN A 60 10.28 11.03 -0.86
C ASN A 60 9.11 11.55 -1.70
N ILE A 61 7.95 11.71 -1.08
CA ILE A 61 6.68 12.04 -1.74
C ILE A 61 6.18 13.38 -1.18
N ASP A 62 5.75 14.31 -2.03
CA ASP A 62 5.15 15.56 -1.57
C ASP A 62 3.76 15.35 -0.98
N ASP A 63 3.31 16.29 -0.15
CA ASP A 63 2.07 16.19 0.62
C ASP A 63 0.83 15.99 -0.27
N ARG A 64 0.75 16.71 -1.38
CA ARG A 64 -0.40 16.62 -2.29
C ARG A 64 -0.44 15.26 -2.96
N THR A 65 0.69 14.81 -3.50
CA THR A 65 0.80 13.49 -4.14
C THR A 65 0.51 12.36 -3.14
N LEU A 66 0.97 12.50 -1.90
CA LEU A 66 0.70 11.54 -0.84
C LEU A 66 -0.82 11.43 -0.57
N HIS A 67 -1.53 12.55 -0.46
CA HIS A 67 -2.96 12.57 -0.16
C HIS A 67 -3.87 12.23 -1.34
N GLU A 68 -3.56 12.72 -2.54
CA GLU A 68 -4.41 12.55 -3.72
C GLU A 68 -4.21 11.19 -4.42
N LEU A 69 -3.08 10.50 -4.19
CA LEU A 69 -2.79 9.20 -4.79
C LEU A 69 -2.59 8.10 -3.76
N TYR A 70 -1.50 8.14 -3.00
CA TYR A 70 -1.06 6.96 -2.25
C TYR A 70 -1.89 6.68 -0.99
N LEU A 71 -2.32 7.72 -0.25
CA LEU A 71 -3.13 7.57 0.96
C LEU A 71 -4.61 7.34 0.67
N TRP A 72 -5.10 7.71 -0.51
CA TRP A 72 -6.52 7.61 -0.86
C TRP A 72 -7.10 6.20 -0.59
N PRO A 73 -6.47 5.09 -1.03
CA PRO A 73 -7.01 3.75 -0.78
C PRO A 73 -7.00 3.36 0.71
N PHE A 74 -6.11 3.95 1.51
CA PHE A 74 -6.09 3.72 2.96
C PHE A 74 -7.22 4.45 3.67
N ALA A 75 -7.63 5.62 3.17
CA ALA A 75 -8.77 6.35 3.72
C ALA A 75 -10.08 5.57 3.53
N ASP A 76 -10.30 4.96 2.36
CA ASP A 76 -11.48 4.13 2.08
C ASP A 76 -11.52 2.82 2.89
N ALA A 77 -10.37 2.37 3.40
CA ALA A 77 -10.19 1.12 4.11
C ALA A 77 -10.36 1.20 5.64
N ILE A 78 -10.49 2.41 6.19
CA ILE A 78 -10.72 2.69 7.62
C ILE A 78 -12.21 2.72 7.91
#